data_AF-A0A7Y1ABM5-F1
#
_entry.id   AF-A0A7Y1ABM5-F1
#
_cell.length_a   1.000
_cell.length_b   1.000
_cell.length_c   1.000
_cell.angle_alpha   90.00
_cell.angle_beta   90.00
_cell.angle_gamma   90.00
#
_symmetry.space_group_name_H-M   'P 1'
#
loop_
_entity.id
_entity.type
_entity.pdbx_description
1 polymer ?
#
loop_
_entity_poly.entity_id
_entity_poly.type
_entity_poly.pdbx_seq_one_letter_code
_entity_poly.pdbx_strand_id
1 'polypeptide(L)' 'LIQFAKRLKGYWRGIVSRVRWPMHTGQLEGINNRIKVIKRMAYGYRDSEFFFMKIKSVFPGNP' A
#
# COMPACT_ATOMS: atom_id res chain seq x y z
N LEU A 1 22.08 10.97 2.99
CA LEU A 1 22.62 9.59 3.14
C LEU A 1 22.67 9.11 4.60
N ILE A 2 23.23 9.87 5.55
CA ILE A 2 23.37 9.43 6.95
C ILE A 2 22.03 9.08 7.63
N GLN A 3 20.97 9.84 7.39
CA GLN A 3 19.64 9.55 7.97
C GLN A 3 18.99 8.27 7.42
N PHE A 4 19.24 7.95 6.14
CA PHE A 4 18.75 6.72 5.54
C PHE A 4 19.40 5.49 6.18
N ALA A 5 20.73 5.52 6.35
CA ALA A 5 21.47 4.45 7.02
C ALA A 5 21.02 4.24 8.48
N LYS A 6 20.73 5.33 9.21
CA LYS A 6 20.19 5.26 10.59
C LYS A 6 18.83 4.56 10.65
N ARG A 7 17.94 4.83 9.69
CA ARG A 7 16.64 4.14 9.59
C ARG A 7 16.82 2.67 9.21
N LEU A 8 17.69 2.38 8.25
CA LEU A 8 17.93 1.01 7.76
C LEU A 8 18.40 0.06 8.87
N LYS A 9 19.20 0.56 9.82
CA LYS A 9 19.71 -0.23 10.96
C LYS A 9 18.61 -0.85 11.82
N GLY A 10 17.43 -0.24 11.92
CA GLY A 10 16.30 -0.80 12.67
C GLY A 10 15.55 -1.92 11.95
N TYR A 11 15.59 -1.93 10.61
CA TYR A 11 14.80 -2.84 9.77
C TYR A 11 15.59 -4.04 9.24
N TRP A 12 16.83 -4.24 9.69
CA TRP A 12 17.74 -5.27 9.17
C TRP A 12 17.14 -6.68 9.19
N ARG A 13 16.39 -7.03 10.25
CA ARG A 13 15.73 -8.34 10.37
C ARG A 13 14.73 -8.59 9.25
N GLY A 14 13.95 -7.56 8.89
CA GLY A 14 12.96 -7.60 7.82
C GLY A 14 13.58 -7.71 6.43
N ILE A 15 14.76 -7.10 6.24
CA ILE A 15 15.51 -7.18 4.99
C ILE A 15 16.05 -8.61 4.80
N VAL A 16 16.65 -9.19 5.83
CA VAL A 16 17.17 -10.57 5.79
C VAL A 16 16.03 -11.59 5.60
N SER A 17 14.88 -11.40 6.26
CA SER A 17 13.74 -12.29 6.07
C SER A 17 13.18 -12.26 4.65
N ARG A 18 13.28 -11.13 3.95
CA ARG A 18 12.85 -11.01 2.54
C ARG A 18 13.80 -11.69 1.55
N VAL A 19 15.07 -11.84 1.90
CA VAL A 19 16.01 -12.65 1.11
C VAL A 19 15.72 -14.15 1.30
N ARG A 20 15.30 -14.54 2.50
CA ARG A 20 14.96 -15.95 2.83
C ARG A 20 13.61 -16.39 2.27
N TRP A 21 12.64 -15.48 2.18
CA TRP A 21 11.30 -15.76 1.68
C TRP A 21 10.94 -14.79 0.54
N PRO A 22 10.70 -15.27 -0.69
CA PRO A 22 10.32 -14.42 -1.81
C PRO A 22 8.89 -13.89 -1.63
N MET A 23 8.76 -12.83 -0.82
CA MET A 23 7.50 -12.10 -0.65
C MET A 23 7.40 -11.00 -1.70
N HIS A 24 6.52 -11.14 -2.69
CA HIS A 24 6.27 -10.07 -3.67
C HIS A 24 5.26 -9.05 -3.13
N THR A 25 5.67 -7.78 -3.01
CA THR A 25 4.77 -6.67 -2.61
C THR A 25 4.04 -6.03 -3.80
N GLY A 26 4.28 -6.50 -5.03
CA GLY A 26 3.77 -5.88 -6.26
C GLY A 26 2.24 -5.80 -6.33
N GLN A 27 1.52 -6.81 -5.81
CA GLN A 27 0.06 -6.76 -5.73
C GLN A 27 -0.41 -5.67 -4.76
N LEU A 28 0.17 -5.60 -3.55
CA LEU A 28 -0.15 -4.58 -2.55
C LEU A 28 0.18 -3.17 -3.05
N GLU A 29 1.30 -3.02 -3.75
CA GLU A 29 1.72 -1.76 -4.36
C GLU A 29 0.77 -1.32 -5.49
N GLY A 30 0.34 -2.27 -6.33
CA GLY A 30 -0.67 -2.02 -7.37
C GLY A 30 -2.02 -1.59 -6.80
N ILE A 31 -2.47 -2.21 -5.70
CA ILE A 31 -3.67 -1.82 -4.97
C ILE A 31 -3.52 -0.39 -4.42
N ASN A 32 -2.41 -0.08 -3.76
CA ASN A 32 -2.14 1.26 -3.23
C ASN A 32 -2.11 2.33 -4.32
N ASN A 33 -1.54 2.04 -5.48
CA ASN A 33 -1.52 2.97 -6.61
C ASN A 33 -2.92 3.23 -7.17
N ARG A 34 -3.75 2.19 -7.32
CA ARG A 34 -5.16 2.35 -7.73
C ARG A 34 -5.98 3.17 -6.74
N ILE A 35 -5.85 2.88 -5.44
CA ILE A 35 -6.54 3.67 -4.39
C ILE A 35 -6.10 5.13 -4.43
N LYS A 36 -4.80 5.40 -4.66
CA LYS A 36 -4.27 6.77 -4.79
C LYS A 36 -4.84 7.49 -6.01
N VAL A 37 -5.07 6.80 -7.13
CA VAL A 37 -5.75 7.36 -8.31
C VAL A 37 -7.23 7.67 -8.01
N ILE A 38 -7.95 6.73 -7.40
CA ILE A 38 -9.35 6.95 -7.00
C ILE A 38 -9.45 8.15 -6.06
N LYS A 39 -8.53 8.29 -5.10
CA LYS A 39 -8.46 9.45 -4.19
C LYS A 39 -8.24 10.77 -4.92
N ARG A 40 -7.44 10.81 -5.99
CA ARG A 40 -7.22 12.02 -6.80
C ARG A 40 -8.47 12.39 -7.61
N MET A 41 -9.13 11.39 -8.20
CA MET A 41 -10.40 11.60 -8.93
C MET A 41 -11.55 12.00 -8.01
N ALA A 42 -11.45 11.66 -6.72
CA ALA A 42 -12.45 11.94 -5.70
C ALA A 42 -12.27 13.30 -4.99
N TYR A 43 -11.45 14.23 -5.51
CA TYR A 43 -11.37 15.59 -4.95
C TYR A 43 -12.75 16.26 -5.01
N GLY A 44 -13.43 16.34 -3.86
CA GLY A 44 -14.78 16.90 -3.72
C GLY A 44 -15.79 15.99 -3.01
N TYR A 45 -15.49 14.71 -2.78
CA TYR A 45 -16.38 13.85 -1.99
C TYR A 45 -16.32 14.25 -0.51
N ARG A 46 -17.41 14.83 -0.01
CA ARG A 46 -17.62 15.16 1.41
C ARG A 46 -17.87 13.92 2.29
N ASP A 47 -18.12 12.78 1.64
CA ASP A 47 -18.50 11.52 2.26
C ASP A 47 -17.40 10.45 2.07
N SER A 48 -16.73 10.13 3.17
CA SER A 48 -15.71 9.09 3.24
C SER A 48 -16.28 7.67 3.16
N GLU A 49 -17.54 7.44 3.53
CA GLU A 49 -18.15 6.10 3.43
C GLU A 49 -18.33 5.70 1.96
N PHE A 50 -18.79 6.63 1.12
CA PHE A 50 -18.93 6.38 -0.30
C PHE A 50 -17.57 6.07 -0.98
N PHE A 51 -16.49 6.68 -0.50
CA PHE A 51 -15.13 6.38 -0.96
C PHE A 51 -14.71 4.94 -0.61
N PHE A 52 -14.95 4.50 0.63
CA PHE A 52 -14.67 3.11 1.01
C PHE A 52 -15.56 2.11 0.29
N MET A 53 -16.82 2.45 0.03
CA MET A 53 -17.73 1.61 -0.78
C MET A 53 -17.20 1.43 -2.21
N LYS A 54 -16.72 2.51 -2.86
CA LYS A 54 -16.05 2.43 -4.17
C LYS A 54 -14.78 1.59 -4.12
N ILE A 55 -14.01 1.63 -3.04
CA ILE A 55 -12.82 0.76 -2.90
C ILE A 55 -13.25 -0.71 -2.78
N LYS A 56 -14.25 -1.02 -1.95
CA LYS A 56 -14.76 -2.38 -1.75
C LYS A 56 -15.38 -2.98 -3.02
N SER A 57 -16.03 -2.18 -3.87
CA SER A 57 -16.57 -2.66 -5.14
C SER A 57 -15.49 -2.97 -6.18
N VAL A 58 -14.36 -2.25 -6.15
CA VAL A 58 -13.21 -2.48 -7.05
C VAL A 58 -12.32 -3.63 -6.56
N PHE A 59 -12.28 -3.85 -5.25
CA PHE A 59 -11.55 -4.95 -4.61
C PHE A 59 -12.51 -5.82 -3.78
N PRO A 60 -13.41 -6.59 -4.42
CA PRO A 60 -14.11 -7.65 -3.72
C PRO A 60 -13.03 -8.66 -3.32
N GLY A 61 -12.79 -8.82 -2.01
CA GLY A 61 -11.85 -9.84 -1.54
C GLY A 61 -12.19 -11.20 -2.16
N ASN A 62 -11.20 -12.08 -2.26
CA ASN A 62 -11.47 -13.45 -2.70
C ASN A 62 -12.62 -14.04 -1.85
N PRO A 63 -13.58 -14.74 -2.46
CA PRO A 63 -14.69 -15.39 -1.75
C PRO A 63 -14.19 -16.39 -0.71
#